data_AF-A0A0D2GWR0-F1
#
_entry.id   AF-A0A0D2GWR0-F1
#
_cell.length_a   1.000
_cell.length_b   1.000
_cell.length_c   1.000
_cell.angle_alpha   90.00
_cell.angle_beta   90.00
_cell.angle_gamma   90.00
#
_symmetry.space_group_name_H-M   'P 1'
#
loop_
_entity.id
_entity.type
_entity.pdbx_description
1 polymer ?
#
loop_
_entity_poly.entity_id
_entity_poly.type
_entity_poly.pdbx_seq_one_letter_code
_entity_poly.pdbx_strand_id
1 'polypeptide(L)'
;MAQTPAQRRANEKHAKGVEKRMGKPETAYKKKEAKRSPVGVAAVVLLIFVVIAPLLIEQLKLIPYLWGLLLDLLAKIGLVSK
;
A
#
# COMPACT_ATOMS: atom_id res chain seq x y z
N MET A 1 39.88 -25.45 -34.23
CA MET A 1 39.58 -24.62 -35.42
C MET A 1 39.20 -23.23 -34.94
N ALA A 2 40.07 -22.23 -35.12
CA ALA A 2 39.69 -20.84 -34.88
C ALA A 2 38.79 -20.40 -36.02
N GLN A 3 37.65 -19.76 -35.72
CA GLN A 3 36.83 -19.16 -36.76
C GLN A 3 37.62 -18.08 -37.49
N THR A 4 37.52 -18.06 -38.82
CA THR A 4 38.06 -16.95 -39.61
C THR A 4 37.28 -15.67 -39.31
N PRO A 5 37.88 -14.48 -39.49
CA PRO A 5 37.15 -13.22 -39.34
C PRO A 5 35.90 -13.13 -40.24
N ALA A 6 35.92 -13.78 -41.41
CA ALA A 6 34.77 -13.86 -42.31
C ALA A 6 33.62 -14.70 -41.72
N GLN A 7 33.92 -15.85 -41.13
CA GLN A 7 32.94 -16.68 -40.42
C GLN A 7 32.34 -15.94 -39.21
N ARG A 8 33.16 -15.20 -38.45
CA ARG A 8 32.68 -14.39 -37.33
C ARG A 8 31.66 -13.35 -37.79
N ARG A 9 31.95 -12.61 -38.86
CA ARG A 9 31.02 -11.63 -39.46
C ARG A 9 29.73 -12.27 -39.97
N ALA A 10 29.81 -13.47 -40.56
CA ALA A 10 28.64 -14.21 -41.01
C ALA A 10 27.74 -14.63 -39.83
N ASN A 11 28.35 -15.13 -38.74
CA ASN A 11 27.64 -15.50 -37.51
C ASN A 11 26.98 -14.28 -36.85
N GLU A 12 27.69 -13.15 -36.78
CA GLU A 12 27.13 -11.90 -36.26
C GLU A 12 25.94 -11.40 -37.09
N LYS A 13 26.01 -11.49 -38.42
CA LYS A 13 24.89 -11.11 -39.31
C LYS A 13 23.69 -12.04 -39.13
N HIS A 14 23.94 -13.35 -39.01
CA HIS A 14 22.88 -14.33 -38.76
C HIS A 14 22.24 -14.11 -37.38
N ALA A 15 23.04 -13.94 -36.33
CA ALA A 15 22.57 -13.66 -34.97
C ALA A 15 21.67 -12.43 -34.92
N LYS A 16 22.08 -11.30 -35.53
CA LYS A 16 21.25 -10.08 -35.62
C LYS A 16 19.94 -10.33 -36.37
N GLY A 17 19.95 -11.18 -37.40
CA GLY A 17 18.76 -11.58 -38.13
C GLY A 17 17.80 -12.42 -37.29
N VAL A 18 18.33 -13.37 -36.52
CA VAL A 18 17.57 -14.22 -35.59
C VAL A 18 17.00 -13.38 -34.44
N GLU A 19 17.79 -12.50 -33.82
CA GLU A 19 17.32 -11.58 -32.77
C GLU A 19 16.16 -10.69 -33.25
N LYS A 20 16.21 -10.23 -34.51
CA LYS A 20 15.10 -9.44 -35.08
C LYS A 20 13.83 -10.25 -35.30
N ARG A 21 13.94 -11.56 -35.61
CA ARG A 21 12.80 -12.46 -35.88
C ARG A 21 12.21 -13.06 -34.61
N MET A 22 13.06 -13.52 -33.70
CA MET A 22 12.69 -14.17 -32.44
C MET A 22 12.36 -13.17 -31.34
N GLY A 23 12.72 -11.89 -31.52
CA GLY A 23 12.61 -10.87 -30.48
C GLY A 23 13.74 -10.98 -29.46
N LYS A 24 13.76 -10.04 -28.51
CA LYS A 24 14.71 -10.06 -27.39
C LYS A 24 14.29 -11.18 -26.41
N PRO A 25 15.24 -11.93 -25.80
CA PRO A 25 14.90 -12.95 -24.82
C PRO A 25 14.05 -12.36 -23.70
N GLU A 26 13.12 -13.15 -23.12
CA GLU A 26 12.20 -12.65 -22.09
C GLU A 26 12.94 -12.03 -20.88
N THR A 27 14.17 -12.48 -20.62
CA THR A 27 15.07 -11.96 -19.60
C THR A 27 15.55 -10.52 -19.85
N ALA A 28 15.48 -10.04 -21.09
CA ALA A 28 15.85 -8.67 -21.47
C ALA A 28 14.71 -7.67 -21.28
N TYR A 29 13.45 -8.13 -21.13
CA TYR A 29 12.43 -7.26 -20.58
C TYR A 29 12.75 -7.11 -19.10
N LYS A 30 13.39 -5.99 -18.73
CA LYS A 30 13.35 -5.54 -17.34
C LYS A 30 11.88 -5.60 -16.93
N LYS A 31 11.55 -6.51 -16.01
CA LYS A 31 10.21 -6.63 -15.41
C LYS A 31 9.78 -5.19 -15.16
N LYS A 32 8.71 -4.74 -15.83
CA LYS A 32 8.16 -3.39 -15.63
C LYS A 32 8.11 -3.20 -14.14
N GLU A 33 8.92 -2.28 -13.61
CA GLU A 33 8.97 -2.05 -12.18
C GLU A 33 7.54 -1.86 -11.71
N ALA A 34 7.12 -2.65 -10.72
CA ALA A 34 5.76 -2.61 -10.24
C ALA A 34 5.46 -1.16 -9.88
N LYS A 35 4.53 -0.54 -10.62
CA LYS A 35 4.18 0.86 -10.45
C LYS A 35 3.76 1.06 -9.01
N ARG A 36 4.63 1.69 -8.20
CA ARG A 36 4.33 1.95 -6.80
C ARG A 36 3.10 2.86 -6.74
N SER A 37 2.23 2.62 -5.77
CA SER A 37 1.12 3.54 -5.46
C SER A 37 1.70 4.93 -5.20
N PRO A 38 1.08 6.01 -5.74
CA PRO A 38 1.50 7.37 -5.43
C PRO A 38 1.29 7.73 -3.95
N VAL A 39 0.41 7.00 -3.26
CA VAL A 39 0.13 7.16 -1.84
C VAL A 39 0.85 6.05 -1.07
N GLY A 40 1.81 6.45 -0.24
CA GLY A 40 2.51 5.54 0.66
C GLY A 40 1.63 5.05 1.80
N VAL A 41 1.98 3.93 2.41
CA VAL A 41 1.23 3.32 3.52
C VAL A 41 1.05 4.29 4.69
N ALA A 42 2.07 5.08 5.02
CA ALA A 42 2.00 6.08 6.10
C ALA A 42 0.91 7.13 5.86
N ALA A 43 0.71 7.57 4.61
CA ALA A 43 -0.34 8.53 4.27
C ALA A 43 -1.74 7.91 4.38
N VAL A 44 -1.89 6.63 4.03
CA VAL A 44 -3.14 5.88 4.23
C VAL A 44 -3.47 5.75 5.73
N VAL A 45 -2.47 5.39 6.55
CA VAL A 45 -2.63 5.27 8.01
C VAL A 45 -3.02 6.62 8.63
N LEU A 46 -2.36 7.72 8.21
CA LEU A 46 -2.70 9.07 8.67
C LEU A 46 -4.14 9.43 8.31
N LEU A 47 -4.57 9.17 7.07
CA LEU A 47 -5.94 9.44 6.62
C LEU A 47 -6.96 8.69 7.49
N ILE A 48 -6.72 7.40 7.72
CA ILE A 48 -7.56 6.56 8.58
C ILE A 48 -7.62 7.14 9.99
N PHE A 49 -6.48 7.55 10.56
CA PHE A 49 -6.43 8.15 11.90
C PHE A 49 -7.23 9.45 11.97
N VAL A 50 -7.07 10.35 11.00
CA VAL A 50 -7.78 11.64 10.95
C VAL A 50 -9.29 11.44 10.82
N VAL A 51 -9.75 10.37 10.17
CA VAL A 51 -11.18 10.06 10.05
C VAL A 51 -11.72 9.34 11.29
N ILE A 52 -11.01 8.34 11.81
CA ILE A 52 -11.51 7.47 12.88
C ILE A 52 -11.33 8.10 14.27
N ALA A 53 -10.21 8.78 14.54
CA ALA A 53 -9.94 9.30 15.89
C ALA A 53 -10.99 10.32 16.37
N PRO A 54 -11.44 11.30 15.56
CA PRO A 54 -12.49 12.22 15.98
C PRO A 54 -13.82 11.54 16.27
N LEU A 55 -14.17 10.51 15.49
CA LEU A 55 -15.38 9.71 15.74
C LEU A 55 -15.28 9.06 17.12
N LEU A 56 -14.20 8.36 17.42
CA LEU A 56 -13.98 7.73 18.74
C LEU A 56 -14.03 8.74 19.89
N ILE A 57 -13.40 9.90 19.71
CA ILE A 57 -13.41 10.99 20.70
C ILE A 57 -14.84 11.51 20.96
N GLU A 58 -15.70 11.52 19.93
CA GLU A 58 -17.10 11.91 20.08
C GLU A 58 -17.88 10.94 20.97
N GLN A 59 -17.63 9.63 20.86
CA GLN A 59 -18.23 8.65 21.78
C GLN A 59 -17.73 8.83 23.21
N LEU A 60 -16.46 9.20 23.42
CA LEU A 60 -15.94 9.49 24.76
C LEU A 60 -16.63 10.69 25.43
N LYS A 61 -17.10 11.67 24.65
CA LYS A 61 -17.90 12.79 25.19
C LYS A 61 -19.26 12.38 25.72
N LEU A 62 -19.76 11.20 25.34
CA LEU A 62 -21.00 10.66 25.89
C LEU A 62 -20.80 10.06 27.29
N ILE A 63 -19.56 9.75 27.70
CA ILE A 63 -19.29 9.15 29.01
C ILE A 63 -19.75 10.06 30.16
N PRO A 64 -19.40 11.36 30.21
CA PRO A 64 -19.91 12.26 31.25
C PRO A 64 -21.44 12.37 31.27
N TYR A 65 -22.08 12.36 30.10
CA TYR A 65 -23.54 12.40 30.00
C TYR A 65 -24.17 11.13 30.60
N LEU A 66 -23.66 9.95 30.23
CA LEU A 66 -24.07 8.66 30.78
C LEU A 66 -23.82 8.59 32.28
N TRP A 67 -22.71 9.16 32.75
CA TRP A 67 -22.40 9.25 34.18
C TRP A 67 -23.41 10.13 34.93
N GLY A 68 -23.81 11.26 34.34
CA GLY A 68 -24.87 12.11 34.87
C GLY A 68 -26.20 11.37 35.02
N LEU A 69 -26.63 10.62 33.98
CA LEU A 69 -27.84 9.80 34.05
C LEU A 69 -27.76 8.72 35.13
N LEU A 70 -26.60 8.09 35.30
CA LEU A 70 -26.37 7.08 36.33
C LEU A 70 -26.44 7.69 37.74
N LEU A 71 -25.81 8.85 37.94
CA LEU A 71 -25.85 9.56 39.22
C LEU A 71 -27.27 10.04 39.56
N ASP A 72 -28.01 10.56 38.58
CA ASP A 72 -29.41 10.96 38.78
C ASP A 72 -30.31 9.76 39.13
N LEU A 73 -30.07 8.59 38.51
CA LEU A 73 -30.77 7.34 38.85
C LEU A 73 -30.45 6.88 40.28
N LEU A 74 -29.17 6.90 40.66
CA LEU A 74 -28.72 6.52 42.01
C LEU A 74 -29.26 7.48 43.07
N ALA A 75 -29.30 8.78 42.77
CA ALA A 75 -29.89 9.78 43.65
C ALA A 75 -31.40 9.56 43.82
N LYS A 76 -32.11 9.17 42.76
CA LYS A 76 -33.53 8.83 42.83
C LYS A 76 -33.82 7.60 43.69
N ILE A 77 -32.91 6.64 43.74
CA ILE A 77 -32.99 5.44 44.60
C ILE A 77 -32.53 5.75 46.05
N GLY A 78 -32.00 6.95 46.30
CA GLY A 78 -31.48 7.36 47.60
C GLY A 78 -30.10 6.78 47.94
N LEU A 79 -29.39 6.23 46.95
CA LEU A 79 -28.07 5.63 47.15
C LEU A 79 -26.94 6.67 47.19
N VAL A 80 -27.17 7.84 46.57
CA VAL A 80 -26.20 8.93 46.45
C VAL A 80 -26.92 10.26 46.75
N SER A 81 -26.39 11.07 47.67
CA SER A 81 -26.86 12.45 47.85
C SER A 81 -26.27 13.33 46.76
N LYS A 82 -27.09 14.22 46.19
CA LYS A 82 -26.57 15.36 45.42
C LYS A 82 -25.74 16.27 46.33
#